data_AF-A0A962MHM8-F1
#
_entry.id   AF-A0A962MHM8-F1
#
_cell.length_a   1.000
_cell.length_b   1.000
_cell.length_c   1.000
_cell.angle_alpha   90.00
_cell.angle_beta   90.00
_cell.angle_gamma   90.00
#
_symmetry.space_group_name_H-M   'P 1'
#
loop_
_entity.id
_entity.type
_entity.pdbx_description
1 polymer ?
#
loop_
_entity_poly.entity_id
_entity_poly.type
_entity_poly.pdbx_seq_one_letter_code
_entity_poly.pdbx_strand_id
1 'polypeptide(L)'
;MLVLVIALAVLLLVLGFEMFLVLGIPVLAIKTLFYGTLPDVALIQKILGGINHSTLLAIPFFVLAAEFMASGQIARRLIDLVQALVGHTRGGIGHTVIGGSMAFGSVSGSAPATVAALGR
;
A
#
# COMPACT_ATOMS: atom_id res chain seq x y z
N MET A 1 13.59 -9.00 -24.31
CA MET A 1 12.18 -8.94 -23.86
C MET A 1 12.05 -8.29 -22.49
N LEU A 2 12.71 -8.81 -21.44
CA LEU A 2 12.61 -8.26 -20.07
C LEU A 2 13.08 -6.80 -19.97
N VAL A 3 14.16 -6.43 -20.65
CA VAL A 3 14.64 -5.03 -20.74
C VAL A 3 13.57 -4.11 -21.34
N LEU A 4 12.79 -4.58 -22.31
CA LEU A 4 11.74 -3.79 -22.96
C LEU A 4 10.54 -3.58 -22.04
N VAL A 5 10.16 -4.61 -21.25
CA VAL A 5 9.15 -4.47 -20.18
C VAL A 5 9.59 -3.40 -19.19
N ILE A 6 10.82 -3.51 -18.68
CA ILE A 6 11.34 -2.59 -17.66
C ILE A 6 11.44 -1.18 -18.22
N ALA A 7 11.98 -1.00 -19.44
CA ALA A 7 12.10 0.30 -20.06
C ALA A 7 10.74 1.00 -20.22
N LEU A 8 9.72 0.27 -20.68
CA LEU A 8 8.37 0.83 -20.86
C LEU A 8 7.68 1.11 -19.50
N ALA A 9 7.87 0.24 -18.50
CA ALA A 9 7.36 0.46 -17.15
C ALA A 9 7.99 1.70 -16.52
N VAL A 10 9.32 1.84 -16.60
CA VAL A 10 10.04 3.01 -16.08
C VAL A 10 9.63 4.28 -16.81
N LEU A 11 9.43 4.23 -18.13
CA LEU A 11 8.94 5.37 -18.89
C LEU A 11 7.55 5.83 -18.39
N LEU A 12 6.59 4.90 -18.25
CA LEU A 12 5.26 5.21 -17.73
C LEU A 12 5.30 5.74 -16.30
N LEU A 13 6.20 5.21 -15.46
CA LEU A 13 6.41 5.67 -14.09
C LEU A 13 6.93 7.10 -14.05
N VAL A 14 7.91 7.44 -14.88
CA VAL A 14 8.47 8.81 -14.98
C VAL A 14 7.44 9.80 -15.53
N LEU A 15 6.54 9.34 -16.42
CA LEU A 15 5.42 10.13 -16.92
C LEU A 15 4.28 10.31 -15.89
N GLY A 16 4.38 9.68 -14.70
CA GLY A 16 3.41 9.85 -13.62
C GLY A 16 2.12 9.06 -13.78
N PHE A 17 2.11 7.99 -14.60
CA PHE A 17 0.95 7.11 -14.71
C PHE A 17 0.72 6.30 -13.44
N GLU A 18 -0.53 5.91 -13.21
CA GLU A 18 -0.89 5.06 -12.08
C GLU A 18 -0.19 3.68 -12.14
N MET A 19 0.12 3.14 -10.97
CA MET A 19 0.91 1.89 -10.82
C MET A 19 0.27 0.70 -11.54
N PHE A 20 -1.07 0.66 -11.60
CA PHE A 20 -1.81 -0.34 -12.38
C PHE A 20 -1.45 -0.29 -13.89
N LEU A 21 -1.39 0.90 -14.47
CA LEU A 21 -1.05 1.09 -15.89
C LEU A 21 0.44 0.81 -16.15
N VAL A 22 1.30 1.25 -15.22
CA VAL A 22 2.76 1.01 -15.26
C VAL A 22 3.07 -0.49 -15.33
N LEU A 23 2.32 -1.34 -14.62
CA LEU A 23 2.50 -2.79 -14.67
C LEU A 23 1.72 -3.45 -15.82
N GLY A 24 0.51 -2.97 -16.11
CA GLY A 24 -0.40 -3.61 -17.06
C GLY A 24 -0.04 -3.39 -18.53
N ILE A 25 0.26 -2.14 -18.92
CA ILE A 25 0.52 -1.78 -20.32
C ILE A 25 1.75 -2.52 -20.88
N PRO A 26 2.90 -2.59 -20.18
CA PRO A 26 4.06 -3.32 -20.70
C PRO A 26 3.80 -4.82 -20.89
N VAL A 27 3.02 -5.44 -20.00
CA VAL A 27 2.66 -6.86 -20.10
C VAL A 27 1.77 -7.10 -21.32
N LEU A 28 0.76 -6.25 -21.53
CA LEU A 28 -0.14 -6.36 -22.69
C LEU A 28 0.60 -6.09 -24.00
N ALA A 29 1.48 -5.08 -24.05
CA ALA A 29 2.28 -4.74 -25.23
C ALA A 29 3.21 -5.89 -25.63
N ILE A 30 3.88 -6.53 -24.67
CA ILE A 30 4.72 -7.68 -24.98
C ILE A 30 3.90 -8.89 -25.41
N LYS A 31 2.72 -9.12 -24.81
CA LYS A 31 1.82 -10.18 -25.23
C LYS A 31 1.40 -10.02 -26.69
N THR A 32 1.04 -8.81 -27.12
CA THR A 32 0.62 -8.56 -28.50
C THR A 32 1.77 -8.64 -29.50
N LEU A 33 2.96 -8.13 -29.14
CA LEU A 33 4.13 -8.11 -30.03
C LEU A 33 4.82 -9.48 -30.18
N PHE A 34 4.91 -10.28 -29.13
CA PHE A 34 5.72 -11.51 -29.11
C PHE A 34 4.92 -12.81 -28.91
N TYR A 35 3.68 -12.71 -28.41
CA TYR A 35 2.86 -13.86 -28.02
C TYR A 35 1.42 -13.76 -28.55
N GLY A 36 1.25 -13.19 -29.74
CA GLY A 36 -0.06 -12.98 -30.36
C GLY A 36 -0.87 -14.28 -30.59
N THR A 37 -0.18 -15.43 -30.67
CA THR A 37 -0.80 -16.75 -30.82
C THR A 37 -1.30 -17.36 -29.51
N LEU A 38 -0.95 -16.81 -28.35
CA LEU A 38 -1.47 -17.30 -27.08
C LEU A 38 -2.94 -16.91 -26.89
N PRO A 39 -3.81 -17.87 -26.51
CA PRO A 39 -5.20 -17.58 -26.17
C PRO A 39 -5.30 -16.55 -25.04
N ASP A 40 -6.19 -15.56 -25.19
CA ASP A 40 -6.42 -14.53 -24.17
C ASP A 40 -6.86 -15.10 -22.83
N VAL A 41 -7.55 -16.25 -22.86
CA VAL A 41 -7.95 -16.99 -21.66
C VAL A 41 -6.75 -17.38 -20.79
N ALA A 42 -5.62 -17.74 -21.40
CA ALA A 42 -4.41 -18.10 -20.66
C ALA A 42 -3.80 -16.90 -19.91
N LEU A 43 -3.91 -15.70 -20.50
CA LEU A 43 -3.49 -14.46 -19.84
C LEU A 43 -4.37 -14.16 -18.63
N ILE A 44 -5.69 -14.26 -18.78
CA ILE A 44 -6.65 -14.05 -17.68
C ILE A 44 -6.39 -15.03 -16.54
N GLN A 45 -6.18 -16.31 -16.84
CA GLN A 45 -5.83 -17.32 -15.83
C GLN A 45 -4.53 -16.99 -15.08
N LYS A 46 -3.51 -16.48 -15.78
CA LYS A 46 -2.26 -16.04 -15.11
C LYS A 46 -2.46 -14.82 -14.23
N ILE A 47 -3.25 -13.84 -14.68
CA ILE A 47 -3.55 -12.64 -13.89
C ILE A 47 -4.32 -13.04 -12.63
N LEU A 48 -5.38 -13.84 -12.77
CA LEU A 48 -6.18 -14.31 -11.65
C LEU A 48 -5.40 -15.24 -10.71
N GLY A 49 -4.58 -16.14 -11.25
CA GLY A 49 -3.70 -17.01 -10.46
C GLY A 49 -2.60 -16.27 -9.71
N GLY A 50 -2.22 -15.07 -10.18
CA GLY A 50 -1.30 -14.18 -9.47
C GLY A 50 -1.96 -13.42 -8.31
N ILE A 51 -3.29 -13.42 -8.21
CA ILE A 51 -4.02 -12.80 -7.11
C ILE A 51 -3.91 -13.71 -5.88
N ASN A 52 -2.98 -13.37 -4.99
CA ASN A 52 -2.86 -14.06 -3.71
C ASN A 52 -3.99 -13.61 -2.75
N HIS A 53 -5.03 -14.42 -2.62
CA HIS A 53 -6.17 -14.16 -1.74
C HIS A 53 -5.75 -13.93 -0.27
N SER A 54 -4.74 -14.65 0.21
CA SER A 54 -4.19 -14.47 1.56
C SER A 54 -3.63 -13.07 1.79
N THR A 55 -2.91 -12.53 0.80
CA THR A 55 -2.35 -11.17 0.84
C THR A 55 -3.44 -10.12 0.75
N LEU A 56 -4.47 -10.33 -0.08
CA LEU A 56 -5.60 -9.40 -0.17
C LEU A 56 -6.45 -9.38 1.11
N LEU A 57 -6.63 -10.52 1.78
CA LEU A 57 -7.32 -10.62 3.07
C LEU A 57 -6.57 -9.92 4.21
N ALA A 58 -5.25 -9.71 4.07
CA ALA A 58 -4.50 -8.94 5.06
C ALA A 58 -5.02 -7.49 5.17
N ILE A 59 -5.45 -6.88 4.06
CA ILE A 59 -5.98 -5.50 4.05
C ILE A 59 -7.19 -5.33 4.99
N PRO A 60 -8.31 -6.06 4.84
CA PRO A 60 -9.44 -5.93 5.75
C PRO A 60 -9.11 -6.36 7.17
N PHE A 61 -8.26 -7.37 7.39
CA PHE A 61 -7.85 -7.74 8.73
C PHE A 61 -7.00 -6.67 9.42
N PHE A 62 -6.11 -5.96 8.71
CA PHE A 62 -5.39 -4.83 9.26
C PHE A 62 -6.32 -3.65 9.58
N VAL A 63 -7.31 -3.39 8.73
CA VAL A 63 -8.34 -2.36 9.01
C VAL A 63 -9.17 -2.75 10.23
N LEU A 64 -9.55 -4.02 10.38
CA LEU A 64 -10.27 -4.51 11.56
C LEU A 64 -9.43 -4.42 12.84
N ALA A 65 -8.15 -4.79 12.76
CA ALA A 65 -7.23 -4.65 13.89
C ALA A 65 -7.06 -3.18 14.30
N ALA A 66 -6.94 -2.28 13.32
CA ALA A 66 -6.94 -0.83 13.53
C ALA A 66 -8.21 -0.36 14.27
N GLU A 67 -9.38 -0.84 13.87
CA GLU A 67 -10.65 -0.54 14.54
C GLU A 67 -10.67 -1.01 16.00
N PHE A 68 -10.16 -2.21 16.30
CA PHE A 68 -10.03 -2.69 17.69
C PHE A 68 -9.05 -1.87 18.52
N MET A 69 -7.92 -1.46 17.94
CA MET A 69 -6.93 -0.63 18.63
C MET A 69 -7.43 0.79 18.91
N ALA A 70 -8.22 1.35 17.98
CA ALA A 70 -8.80 2.69 18.08
C ALA A 70 -10.01 2.76 19.02
N SER A 71 -10.84 1.71 19.05
CA SER A 71 -11.98 1.62 19.98
C SER A 71 -11.55 1.36 21.44
N GLY A 72 -10.38 0.75 21.65
CA GLY A 72 -9.76 0.59 22.96
C GLY A 72 -8.97 1.82 23.44
N GLN A 73 -8.02 1.60 24.35
CA GLN A 73 -7.09 2.63 24.84
C GLN A 73 -5.70 2.55 24.19
N ILE A 74 -5.41 1.50 23.41
CA ILE A 74 -4.09 1.27 22.83
C ILE A 74 -3.68 2.48 21.98
N ALA A 75 -4.61 2.99 21.16
CA ALA A 75 -4.31 4.12 20.31
C ALA A 75 -3.96 5.39 21.07
N ARG A 76 -4.77 5.74 22.06
CA ARG A 76 -4.54 6.92 22.90
C ARG A 76 -3.23 6.80 23.67
N ARG A 77 -2.98 5.66 24.31
CA ARG A 77 -1.73 5.44 25.07
C ARG A 77 -0.48 5.55 24.20
N LEU A 78 -0.56 5.11 22.94
CA LEU A 78 0.56 5.24 22.00
C LEU A 78 0.79 6.70 21.60
N ILE A 79 -0.28 7.45 21.33
CA ILE A 79 -0.20 8.89 21.02
C ILE A 79 0.32 9.68 22.23
N ASP A 80 -0.19 9.39 23.43
CA ASP A 80 0.24 10.02 24.69
C ASP A 80 1.75 9.77 24.95
N LEU A 81 2.24 8.57 24.65
CA LEU A 81 3.66 8.24 24.74
C LEU A 81 4.49 9.11 23.77
N VAL A 82 4.07 9.22 22.51
CA VAL A 82 4.76 10.07 21.52
C VAL A 82 4.69 11.54 21.96
N GLN A 83 3.55 11.99 22.48
CA GLN A 83 3.39 13.35 22.97
C GLN A 83 4.30 13.64 24.17
N ALA A 84 4.46 12.68 25.09
CA ALA A 84 5.37 12.82 26.22
C ALA A 84 6.84 12.93 25.78
N LEU A 85 7.21 12.25 24.68
CA LEU A 85 8.58 12.26 24.16
C LEU A 85 8.91 13.52 23.35
N VAL A 86 7.98 14.02 22.53
CA VAL A 86 8.29 15.06 21.52
C VAL A 86 7.41 16.31 21.64
N GLY A 87 6.33 16.26 22.43
CA GLY A 87 5.34 17.33 22.55
C GLY A 87 5.85 18.62 23.21
N HIS A 88 6.95 18.55 23.95
CA HIS A 88 7.59 19.72 24.57
C HIS A 88 8.37 20.62 23.57
N THR A 89 8.49 20.21 22.31
CA THR A 89 9.20 20.95 21.27
C THR A 89 8.31 22.01 20.60
N ARG A 90 8.91 23.03 19.99
CA ARG A 90 8.16 24.07 19.26
C ARG A 90 7.57 23.45 17.98
N GLY A 91 6.24 23.42 17.88
CA GLY A 91 5.53 22.61 16.86
C GLY A 91 5.22 21.17 17.32
N GLY A 92 5.36 20.88 18.62
CA GLY A 92 5.25 19.54 19.20
C GLY A 92 3.96 18.79 18.88
N ILE A 93 2.85 19.48 18.63
CA ILE A 93 1.60 18.85 18.18
C ILE A 93 1.79 18.17 16.81
N GLY A 94 2.46 18.84 15.85
CA GLY A 94 2.73 18.27 14.53
C GLY A 94 3.70 17.09 14.60
N HIS A 95 4.76 17.21 15.41
CA HIS A 95 5.68 16.09 15.64
C HIS A 95 4.98 14.89 16.30
N THR A 96 4.03 15.15 17.19
CA THR A 96 3.22 14.10 17.83
C THR A 96 2.33 13.41 16.81
N VAL A 97 1.71 14.13 15.88
CA VAL A 97 0.89 13.53 14.82
C VAL A 97 1.73 12.68 13.87
N ILE A 98 2.88 13.19 13.41
CA ILE A 98 3.78 12.43 12.53
C ILE A 98 4.33 11.21 13.26
N GLY A 99 4.84 11.39 14.48
CA GLY A 99 5.36 10.31 15.33
C GLY A 99 4.30 9.26 15.67
N GLY A 100 3.09 9.69 16.03
CA GLY A 100 1.96 8.82 16.32
C GLY A 100 1.53 8.02 15.09
N SER A 101 1.48 8.66 13.93
CA SER A 101 1.18 8.00 12.65
C SER A 101 2.25 6.96 12.28
N MET A 102 3.54 7.27 12.50
CA MET A 102 4.64 6.33 12.25
C MET A 102 4.59 5.14 13.21
N ALA A 103 4.36 5.39 14.50
CA ALA A 103 4.23 4.34 15.51
C ALA A 103 3.03 3.44 15.21
N PHE A 104 1.87 4.01 14.91
CA PHE A 104 0.70 3.24 14.46
C PHE A 104 0.95 2.46 13.18
N GLY A 105 1.60 3.09 12.19
CA GLY A 105 1.96 2.45 10.93
C GLY A 105 2.89 1.26 11.11
N SER A 106 3.82 1.32 12.07
CA SER A 106 4.69 0.19 12.38
C SER A 106 3.96 -1.01 13.00
N VAL A 107 2.87 -0.76 13.74
CA VAL A 107 2.06 -1.81 14.37
C VAL A 107 1.00 -2.35 13.40
N SER A 108 0.36 -1.47 12.63
CA SER A 108 -0.72 -1.83 11.70
C SER A 108 -0.21 -2.44 10.39
N GLY A 109 1.04 -2.15 10.00
CA GLY A 109 1.65 -2.66 8.76
C GLY A 109 0.96 -2.21 7.46
N SER A 110 -0.01 -1.29 7.55
CA SER A 110 -0.90 -0.94 6.45
C SER A 110 -1.26 0.55 6.53
N ALA A 111 -0.86 1.31 5.51
CA ALA A 111 -1.19 2.74 5.39
C ALA A 111 -2.69 3.04 5.52
N PRO A 112 -3.61 2.33 4.81
CA PRO A 112 -5.04 2.58 4.98
C PRO A 112 -5.56 2.21 6.37
N ALA A 113 -4.99 1.20 7.03
CA ALA A 113 -5.37 0.86 8.41
C ALA A 113 -4.98 1.95 9.41
N THR A 114 -3.79 2.54 9.25
CA THR A 114 -3.32 3.67 10.08
C THR A 114 -4.23 4.88 9.96
N VAL A 115 -4.64 5.24 8.74
CA VAL A 115 -5.55 6.37 8.51
C VAL A 115 -6.92 6.10 9.13
N ALA A 116 -7.44 4.88 9.03
CA ALA A 116 -8.70 4.50 9.66
C ALA A 116 -8.66 4.60 11.19
N ALA A 117 -7.53 4.27 11.82
CA ALA A 117 -7.36 4.36 13.28
C ALA A 117 -7.15 5.79 13.78
N LEU A 118 -6.32 6.59 13.10
CA LEU A 118 -5.95 7.95 13.54
C LEU A 118 -6.95 9.02 13.11
N GLY A 119 -7.76 8.76 12.08
CA GLY A 119 -8.76 9.70 11.55
C GLY A 119 -10.04 9.81 12.37
N ARG A 120 -10.11 9.14 13.53
CA ARG A 120 -11.21 9.20 14.51
C ARG A 120 -10.78 9.96 15.76
#